data_AF-A0A9D6A9A9-F1
#
_entry.id   AF-A0A9D6A9A9-F1
#
_cell.length_a   1.000
_cell.length_b   1.000
_cell.length_c   1.000
_cell.angle_alpha   90.00
_cell.angle_beta   90.00
_cell.angle_gamma   90.00
#
_symmetry.space_group_name_H-M   'P 1'
#
loop_
_entity.id
_entity.type
_entity.pdbx_description
1 polymer ?
#
loop_
_entity_poly.entity_id
_entity_poly.type
_entity_poly.pdbx_seq_one_letter_code
_entity_poly.pdbx_strand_id
1 'polypeptide(L)' 'SLDYAQTARVEIARILARHGYSKPVPMPDISTKEKAQSYIGLDMKKLKAQKKDFINTVVPKWIQAAKKHGRFITKPM' A
#
# COMPACT_ATOMS: atom_id res chain seq x y z
N SER A 1 -1.85 -10.09 16.51
CA SER A 1 -0.98 -9.99 17.71
C SER A 1 0.37 -10.61 17.38
N LEU A 2 1.38 -10.38 18.21
CA LEU A 2 2.68 -11.02 18.05
C LEU A 2 2.59 -12.55 18.10
N ASP A 3 1.72 -13.08 18.96
CA ASP A 3 1.48 -14.51 19.15
C ASP A 3 1.01 -15.22 17.86
N TYR A 4 -0.02 -14.68 17.20
CA TYR A 4 -0.49 -15.21 15.92
C TYR A 4 0.59 -15.16 14.83
N ALA A 5 1.41 -14.10 14.80
CA ALA A 5 2.49 -13.99 13.82
C ALA A 5 3.59 -15.03 14.05
N GLN A 6 3.96 -15.33 15.30
CA GLN A 6 4.94 -16.36 15.61
C GLN A 6 4.41 -17.76 15.26
N THR A 7 3.15 -18.06 15.59
CA THR A 7 2.49 -19.31 15.21
C THR A 7 2.52 -19.50 13.68
N ALA A 8 2.16 -18.46 12.91
CA ALA A 8 2.24 -18.50 11.46
C ALA A 8 3.67 -18.76 10.93
N ARG A 9 4.69 -18.14 11.53
CA ARG A 9 6.09 -18.36 11.13
C ARG A 9 6.54 -19.81 11.33
N VAL A 10 6.12 -20.46 12.41
CA VAL A 10 6.42 -21.88 12.67
C VAL A 10 5.77 -22.77 11.61
N GLU A 11 4.50 -22.55 11.28
CA GLU A 11 3.81 -23.34 10.25
C GLU A 11 4.43 -23.15 8.86
N ILE A 12 4.77 -21.91 8.50
CA ILE A 12 5.45 -21.60 7.23
C ILE A 12 6.80 -22.31 7.15
N ALA A 13 7.60 -22.33 8.23
CA ALA A 13 8.87 -23.05 8.26
C ALA A 13 8.70 -24.56 8.00
N ARG A 14 7.66 -25.19 8.56
CA ARG A 14 7.34 -26.61 8.28
C ARG A 14 6.94 -26.85 6.83
N ILE A 15 6.23 -25.91 6.20
CA ILE A 15 5.87 -25.99 4.77
C ILE A 15 7.13 -25.86 3.91
N LEU A 16 7.98 -24.86 4.18
CA LEU A 16 9.23 -24.67 3.45
C LEU A 16 10.15 -25.89 3.54
N ALA A 17 10.27 -26.49 4.73
CA ALA A 17 11.05 -27.72 4.92
C ALA A 17 10.50 -28.89 4.10
N ARG A 18 9.17 -29.04 4.00
CA ARG A 18 8.53 -30.04 3.12
C ARG A 18 8.86 -29.82 1.64
N HIS A 19 9.12 -28.56 1.23
CA HIS A 19 9.59 -28.21 -0.11
C HIS A 19 11.13 -28.19 -0.23
N GLY A 20 11.87 -28.74 0.74
CA GLY A 20 13.33 -28.84 0.70
C GLY A 20 14.09 -27.57 1.07
N TYR A 21 13.41 -26.55 1.59
CA TYR A 21 14.04 -25.29 2.03
C TYR A 21 14.12 -25.22 3.56
N SER A 22 15.33 -25.30 4.10
CA SER A 22 15.60 -25.34 5.55
C SER A 22 16.35 -24.12 6.09
N LYS A 23 16.67 -23.15 5.23
CA LYS A 23 17.42 -21.94 5.59
C LYS A 23 16.47 -20.82 6.06
N PRO A 24 16.97 -19.78 6.73
CA PRO A 24 16.21 -18.55 6.92
C PRO A 24 15.73 -17.99 5.57
N VAL A 25 14.50 -17.47 5.52
CA VAL A 25 13.99 -16.81 4.31
C VAL A 25 14.69 -15.46 4.18
N PRO A 26 15.41 -15.19 3.08
CA PRO A 26 16.08 -13.92 2.87
C PRO A 26 15.03 -12.82 2.77
N MET A 27 15.21 -11.75 3.55
CA MET A 27 14.38 -10.56 3.45
C MET A 27 15.11 -9.50 2.62
N PRO A 28 14.42 -8.84 1.69
CA PRO A 28 14.97 -7.68 1.01
C PRO A 28 15.21 -6.54 2.02
N ASP A 29 16.02 -5.57 1.63
CA ASP A 29 16.14 -4.35 2.40
C ASP A 29 14.84 -3.54 2.32
N ILE A 30 14.13 -3.42 3.44
CA ILE A 30 12.88 -2.65 3.59
C ILE A 30 13.03 -1.51 4.60
N SER A 31 14.28 -1.07 4.84
CA SER A 31 14.62 0.00 5.80
C SER A 31 13.98 1.35 5.47
N THR A 32 13.58 1.57 4.22
CA THR A 32 12.87 2.78 3.80
C THR A 32 11.57 2.45 3.11
N LYS A 33 10.65 3.42 3.15
CA LYS A 33 9.37 3.36 2.46
C LYS A 33 9.54 3.05 0.98
N GLU A 34 10.50 3.70 0.31
CA GLU A 34 10.77 3.54 -1.11
C GLU A 34 11.22 2.11 -1.44
N LYS A 35 12.10 1.54 -0.62
CA LYS A 35 12.58 0.16 -0.81
C LYS A 35 11.47 -0.86 -0.59
N ALA A 36 10.65 -0.68 0.46
CA ALA A 36 9.50 -1.53 0.72
C ALA A 36 8.47 -1.47 -0.42
N GLN A 37 8.16 -0.27 -0.92
CA GLN A 37 7.23 -0.06 -2.04
C GLN A 37 7.75 -0.71 -3.33
N SER A 38 9.05 -0.59 -3.61
CA SER A 38 9.69 -1.25 -4.74
C SER A 38 9.61 -2.77 -4.65
N TYR A 39 9.88 -3.33 -3.46
CA TYR A 39 9.84 -4.78 -3.24
C TYR A 39 8.46 -5.40 -3.51
N ILE A 40 7.38 -4.70 -3.14
CA ILE A 40 6.01 -5.15 -3.42
C ILE A 40 5.50 -4.73 -4.81
N GLY A 41 6.36 -4.16 -5.67
CA GLY A 41 6.06 -3.85 -7.07
C GLY A 41 5.28 -2.56 -7.32
N LEU A 42 5.30 -1.58 -6.41
CA LEU A 42 4.61 -0.31 -6.60
C LEU A 42 5.44 0.68 -7.43
N ASP A 43 4.97 1.02 -8.64
CA ASP A 43 5.49 2.17 -9.40
C ASP A 43 4.97 3.49 -8.81
N MET A 44 5.68 3.96 -7.79
CA MET A 44 5.31 5.18 -7.08
C MET A 44 5.43 6.45 -7.92
N LYS A 45 6.24 6.45 -9.00
CA LYS A 45 6.32 7.62 -9.89
C LYS A 45 5.02 7.72 -10.68
N LYS A 46 4.58 6.62 -11.30
CA LYS A 46 3.32 6.55 -12.04
C LYS A 46 2.12 6.84 -11.15
N LEU A 47 2.02 6.20 -9.98
CA LEU A 47 0.90 6.39 -9.06
C LEU A 47 0.79 7.84 -8.55
N LYS A 48 1.92 8.49 -8.26
CA LYS A 48 1.93 9.91 -7.86
C LYS A 48 1.50 10.82 -9.01
N ALA A 49 1.96 10.57 -10.24
CA ALA A 49 1.56 11.33 -11.42
C ALA A 49 0.05 11.21 -11.66
N GLN A 50 -0.48 9.98 -11.70
CA GLN A 50 -1.91 9.72 -11.86
C GLN A 50 -2.75 10.38 -10.76
N LYS A 51 -2.29 10.32 -9.51
CA LYS A 51 -2.99 10.98 -8.40
C LYS A 51 -2.99 12.50 -8.57
N LYS A 52 -1.89 13.10 -9.03
CA LYS A 52 -1.80 14.53 -9.32
C LYS A 52 -2.80 14.92 -10.42
N ASP A 53 -2.86 14.15 -11.49
CA ASP A 53 -3.79 14.39 -12.60
C ASP A 53 -5.24 14.28 -12.14
N PHE A 54 -5.56 13.26 -11.35
CA PHE A 54 -6.89 13.10 -10.74
C PHE A 54 -7.28 14.30 -9.87
N ILE A 55 -6.38 14.77 -9.00
CA ILE A 55 -6.60 15.93 -8.14
C ILE A 55 -6.81 17.21 -8.95
N ASN A 56 -6.10 17.38 -10.07
CA ASN A 56 -6.19 18.60 -10.86
C ASN A 56 -7.38 18.60 -11.83
N THR A 57 -7.87 17.43 -12.24
CA THR A 57 -8.87 17.33 -13.32
C THR A 57 -10.25 16.87 -12.84
N VAL A 58 -10.31 15.90 -11.94
CA VAL A 58 -11.56 15.27 -11.52
C VAL A 58 -12.10 15.93 -10.26
N VAL A 59 -11.25 16.14 -9.27
CA VAL A 59 -11.66 16.73 -7.98
C VAL A 59 -12.32 18.10 -8.14
N PRO A 60 -11.85 19.04 -8.99
CA PRO A 60 -12.51 20.33 -9.16
C PRO A 60 -13.91 20.19 -9.77
N LYS A 61 -14.11 19.25 -10.70
CA LYS A 61 -15.43 18.95 -11.29
C LYS A 61 -16.38 18.42 -10.22
N TRP A 62 -15.91 17.55 -9.33
CA TRP A 62 -16.70 17.06 -8.21
C TRP A 62 -17.08 18.16 -7.23
N ILE A 63 -16.14 19.05 -6.90
CA ILE A 63 -16.41 20.21 -6.05
C ILE A 63 -17.47 21.11 -6.68
N GLN A 64 -17.37 21.41 -7.98
CA GLN A 64 -18.36 22.21 -8.70
C GLN A 64 -19.74 21.57 -8.69
N ALA A 65 -19.83 20.27 -8.99
CA ALA A 65 -21.07 19.52 -8.95
C ALA A 65 -21.68 19.51 -7.53
N ALA A 66 -20.86 19.23 -6.51
CA ALA A 66 -21.30 19.23 -5.12
C ALA A 66 -21.82 20.61 -4.69
N LYS A 67 -21.15 21.70 -5.08
CA LYS A 67 -21.61 23.08 -4.82
C LYS A 67 -22.94 23.37 -5.50
N LYS A 68 -23.08 23.00 -6.79
CA LYS A 68 -24.34 23.19 -7.56
C LYS A 68 -25.52 22.47 -6.92
N HIS A 69 -25.30 21.30 -6.33
CA HIS A 69 -26.35 20.51 -5.69
C HIS A 69 -26.49 20.78 -4.18
N GLY A 70 -25.81 21.78 -3.63
CA GLY A 70 -25.87 22.11 -2.20
C GLY A 70 -25.31 21.01 -1.27
N ARG A 71 -24.52 20.08 -1.81
CA ARG A 71 -23.95 18.90 -1.11
C ARG A 71 -22.49 19.09 -0.73
N PHE A 72 -21.91 20.25 -1.03
CA PHE A 72 -20.54 20.55 -0.67
C PHE A 72 -20.47 21.04 0.78
N ILE A 73 -20.23 20.12 1.72
CA ILE A 73 -20.08 20.40 3.14
C ILE A 73 -18.58 20.53 3.44
N THR A 74 -18.11 21.72 3.82
CA THR A 74 -16.73 21.91 4.29
C THR A 74 -16.72 22.26 5.77
N LYS A 75 -15.95 21.52 6.57
CA LYS A 75 -15.17 22.16 7.64
C LYS A 75 -13.97 22.84 6.96
N PRO A 76 -13.52 24.02 7.43
CA PRO A 76 -12.29 24.62 6.94
C PRO A 76 -11.15 23.59 7.06
N MET A 77 -10.38 23.46 5.97
CA MET A 77 -9.14 22.68 5.96
C MET A 77 -8.06 23.41 6.75
#